data_AF-A0A7W9PKC9-F1
#
_entry.id   AF-A0A7W9PKC9-F1
#
_cell.length_a   1.000
_cell.length_b   1.000
_cell.length_c   1.000
_cell.angle_alpha   90.00
_cell.angle_beta   90.00
_cell.angle_gamma   90.00
#
_symmetry.space_group_name_H-M   'P 1'
#
loop_
_entity.id
_entity.type
_entity.pdbx_description
1 polymer ?
#
loop_
_entity_poly.entity_id
_entity_poly.type
_entity_poly.pdbx_seq_one_letter_code
_entity_poly.pdbx_strand_id
1 'polypeptide(L)'
;MDKDPGALIQIGLQLAVVMLEASDAAASDLLAQLERAAAECARSAVPIETVQRAIREGISGMIEHFPRDPDRAELTVHDADVVQVLDVLSSAVSRGYMDEVRRNS
;
A
#
# COMPACT_ATOMS: atom_id res chain seq x y z
N MET A 1 18.36 13.99 5.45
CA MET A 1 17.20 13.32 6.06
C MET A 1 16.77 12.29 5.06
N ASP A 2 17.26 11.05 5.20
CA ASP A 2 16.89 9.96 4.30
C ASP A 2 15.37 9.82 4.32
N LYS A 3 14.75 10.01 3.15
CA LYS A 3 13.30 9.89 2.99
C LYS A 3 12.97 8.40 2.94
N ASP A 4 12.80 7.86 4.14
CA ASP A 4 12.44 6.48 4.41
C ASP A 4 11.05 6.16 3.79
N PRO A 5 10.89 5.03 3.07
CA PRO A 5 9.60 4.53 2.61
C PRO A 5 8.58 4.27 3.74
N GLY A 6 8.92 4.46 5.02
CA GLY A 6 8.01 4.31 6.16
C GLY A 6 6.62 4.95 6.00
N ALA A 7 6.53 6.14 5.37
CA ALA A 7 5.23 6.78 5.11
C ALA A 7 4.37 5.98 4.10
N LEU A 8 4.99 5.40 3.07
CA LEU A 8 4.31 4.52 2.10
C LEU A 8 3.84 3.22 2.75
N ILE A 9 4.67 2.66 3.63
CA ILE A 9 4.33 1.45 4.38
C ILE A 9 3.11 1.72 5.25
N GLN A 10 3.11 2.83 6.01
CA GLN A 10 2.00 3.18 6.89
C GLN A 10 0.68 3.45 6.13
N ILE A 11 0.73 4.18 5.02
CA ILE A 11 -0.45 4.46 4.20
C ILE A 11 -0.95 3.17 3.53
N GLY A 12 -0.04 2.33 3.03
CA GLY A 12 -0.39 1.04 2.41
C GLY A 12 -1.05 0.08 3.41
N LEU A 13 -0.56 0.03 4.65
CA LEU A 13 -1.16 -0.74 5.75
C LEU A 13 -2.57 -0.24 6.08
N GLN A 14 -2.76 1.08 6.21
CA GLN A 14 -4.08 1.66 6.48
C GLN A 14 -5.07 1.37 5.35
N LEU A 15 -4.62 1.47 4.09
CA LEU A 15 -5.46 1.14 2.95
C LEU A 15 -5.86 -0.34 2.94
N ALA A 16 -4.90 -1.24 3.22
CA ALA A 16 -5.17 -2.67 3.25
C ALA A 16 -6.25 -3.01 4.30
N VAL A 17 -6.20 -2.40 5.49
CA VAL A 17 -7.25 -2.55 6.51
C VAL A 17 -8.61 -2.04 5.99
N VAL A 18 -8.66 -0.85 5.43
CA VAL A 18 -9.92 -0.25 4.94
C VAL A 18 -10.54 -1.02 3.77
N MET A 19 -9.71 -1.58 2.89
CA MET A 19 -10.17 -2.43 1.78
C MET A 19 -10.71 -3.76 2.29
N LEU A 20 -10.10 -4.37 3.30
CA LEU A 20 -10.59 -5.58 3.95
C LEU A 20 -11.89 -5.33 4.73
N GLU A 21 -12.09 -4.11 5.25
CA GLU A 21 -13.33 -3.69 5.90
C GLU A 21 -14.42 -3.21 4.90
N ALA A 22 -14.18 -3.33 3.58
CA ALA A 22 -15.09 -2.95 2.50
C ALA A 22 -15.59 -1.49 2.55
N SER A 23 -14.78 -0.56 3.07
CA SER A 23 -15.13 0.86 3.15
C SER A 23 -14.58 1.66 1.95
N ASP A 24 -15.34 1.68 0.85
CA ASP A 24 -14.96 2.30 -0.43
C ASP A 24 -14.55 3.79 -0.35
N ALA A 25 -15.22 4.57 0.50
CA ALA A 25 -14.96 6.01 0.62
C ALA A 25 -13.59 6.31 1.23
N ALA A 26 -13.24 5.61 2.31
CA ALA A 26 -11.95 5.75 2.96
C ALA A 26 -10.80 5.13 2.13
N ALA A 27 -11.10 4.11 1.31
CA ALA A 27 -10.13 3.50 0.42
C ALA A 27 -9.65 4.48 -0.67
N SER A 28 -10.58 5.27 -1.22
CA SER A 28 -10.26 6.24 -2.28
C SER A 28 -9.30 7.34 -1.81
N ASP A 29 -9.50 7.89 -0.62
CA ASP A 29 -8.63 8.94 -0.07
C ASP A 29 -7.24 8.42 0.30
N LEU A 30 -7.16 7.19 0.83
CA LEU A 30 -5.90 6.54 1.16
C LEU A 30 -5.12 6.14 -0.10
N LEU A 31 -5.80 5.74 -1.19
CA LEU A 31 -5.17 5.50 -2.49
C LEU A 31 -4.50 6.76 -3.04
N ALA A 32 -5.21 7.90 -2.99
CA ALA A 32 -4.66 9.18 -3.42
C ALA A 32 -3.47 9.63 -2.56
N GLN A 33 -3.48 9.32 -1.26
CA GLN A 33 -2.33 9.55 -0.37
C GLN A 33 -1.14 8.67 -0.73
N LEU A 34 -1.37 7.40 -1.06
CA LEU A 34 -0.32 6.46 -1.45
C LEU A 34 0.36 6.88 -2.76
N GLU A 35 -0.42 7.31 -3.75
CA GLU A 35 0.09 7.83 -5.02
C GLU A 35 0.98 9.06 -4.81
N ARG A 36 0.57 9.98 -3.93
CA ARG A 36 1.36 11.18 -3.58
C ARG A 36 2.67 10.80 -2.90
N ALA A 37 2.63 9.87 -1.95
CA ALA A 37 3.83 9.40 -1.27
C ALA A 37 4.80 8.68 -2.25
N ALA A 38 4.26 7.94 -3.23
CA ALA A 38 5.06 7.29 -4.26
C ALA A 38 5.75 8.32 -5.19
N ALA A 39 5.02 9.38 -5.56
CA ALA A 39 5.59 10.52 -6.28
C ALA A 39 6.69 11.24 -5.48
N GLU A 40 6.57 11.33 -4.15
CA GLU A 40 7.62 11.89 -3.30
C GLU A 40 8.89 11.04 -3.25
N CYS A 41 8.74 9.71 -3.27
CA CYS A 41 9.88 8.80 -3.38
C CYS A 41 10.58 8.92 -4.73
N ALA A 42 9.82 9.02 -5.83
CA ALA A 42 10.37 9.30 -7.16
C ALA A 42 11.16 10.61 -7.19
N ARG A 43 10.62 11.69 -6.61
CA ARG A 43 11.33 12.98 -6.45
C ARG A 43 12.61 12.89 -5.64
N SER A 44 12.67 11.91 -4.74
CA SER A 44 13.81 11.70 -3.85
C SER A 44 14.82 10.68 -4.40
N ALA A 45 14.66 10.28 -5.66
CA ALA A 45 15.49 9.29 -6.36
C ALA A 45 15.54 7.90 -5.65
N VAL A 46 14.51 7.56 -4.87
CA VAL A 46 14.39 6.23 -4.26
C VAL A 46 13.97 5.24 -5.35
N PRO A 47 14.68 4.12 -5.58
CA PRO A 47 14.32 3.16 -6.61
C PRO A 47 12.91 2.59 -6.41
N ILE A 48 12.15 2.45 -7.49
CA ILE A 48 10.77 1.93 -7.45
C ILE A 48 10.72 0.52 -6.86
N GLU A 49 11.76 -0.29 -7.08
CA GLU A 49 11.88 -1.65 -6.53
C GLU A 49 11.99 -1.62 -4.99
N THR A 50 12.63 -0.59 -4.44
CA THR A 50 12.74 -0.41 -2.98
C THR A 50 11.37 -0.06 -2.39
N VAL A 51 10.63 0.82 -3.07
CA VAL A 51 9.27 1.19 -2.67
C VAL A 51 8.32 -0.01 -2.74
N GLN A 52 8.32 -0.74 -3.86
CA GLN A 52 7.47 -1.92 -4.04
C GLN A 52 7.82 -3.03 -3.04
N ARG A 53 9.11 -3.25 -2.77
CA ARG A 53 9.55 -4.24 -1.78
C ARG A 53 9.10 -3.87 -0.37
N ALA A 54 9.28 -2.61 0.04
CA ALA A 54 8.85 -2.12 1.34
C ALA A 54 7.34 -2.31 1.58
N ILE A 55 6.52 -2.04 0.55
CA ILE A 55 5.07 -2.20 0.63
C ILE A 55 4.68 -3.68 0.71
N ARG A 56 5.29 -4.52 -0.13
CA ARG A 56 5.04 -5.97 -0.11
C ARG A 56 5.41 -6.56 1.25
N GLU A 57 6.59 -6.25 1.77
CA GLU A 57 7.06 -6.72 3.07
C GLU A 57 6.15 -6.23 4.21
N GLY A 58 5.73 -4.95 4.18
CA GLY A 58 4.81 -4.40 5.18
C GLY A 58 3.44 -5.07 5.19
N ILE A 59 2.86 -5.31 4.01
CA ILE A 59 1.55 -5.97 3.89
C ILE A 59 1.65 -7.45 4.28
N SER A 60 2.68 -8.16 3.83
CA SER A 60 2.92 -9.56 4.23
C SER A 60 3.05 -9.67 5.75
N GLY A 61 3.81 -8.79 6.40
CA GLY A 61 3.91 -8.74 7.86
C GLY A 61 2.58 -8.47 8.54
N MET A 62 1.75 -7.57 7.99
CA MET A 62 0.40 -7.31 8.52
C MET A 62 -0.52 -8.52 8.43
N ILE A 63 -0.49 -9.25 7.31
CA ILE A 63 -1.30 -10.45 7.09
C ILE A 63 -0.90 -11.56 8.06
N GLU A 64 0.41 -11.73 8.28
CA GLU A 64 0.94 -12.71 9.24
C GLU A 64 0.50 -12.40 10.69
N HIS A 65 0.32 -11.12 11.01
CA HIS A 65 -0.12 -10.66 12.34
C HIS A 65 -1.63 -10.39 12.44
N PHE A 66 -2.37 -10.52 11.33
CA PHE A 66 -3.81 -10.37 11.35
C PHE A 66 -4.37 -11.52 12.18
N PRO A 67 -5.09 -11.24 13.28
CA PRO A 67 -5.55 -12.28 14.17
C PRO A 67 -6.50 -13.18 13.39
N ARG A 68 -6.08 -14.44 13.17
CA ARG A 68 -6.98 -15.55 12.83
C ARG A 68 -7.79 -15.91 14.07
N ASP A 69 -8.48 -14.93 14.63
CA ASP A 69 -9.30 -15.09 15.82
C ASP A 69 -10.53 -15.93 15.43
N PRO A 70 -10.65 -17.18 15.91
CA PRO A 70 -11.77 -18.04 15.58
C PRO A 70 -13.11 -17.50 16.09
N ASP A 71 -13.10 -16.55 17.05
CA ASP A 71 -14.32 -15.92 17.59
C ASP A 71 -14.72 -14.62 16.86
N ARG A 72 -13.85 -14.06 15.99
CA ARG A 72 -14.23 -13.01 15.02
C ARG A 72 -14.53 -13.62 13.65
N ALA A 73 -15.55 -14.46 13.61
CA ALA A 73 -15.97 -15.19 12.41
C ALA A 73 -16.42 -14.32 11.21
N GLU A 74 -16.46 -12.99 11.33
CA GLU A 74 -16.96 -12.08 10.28
C GLU A 74 -15.87 -11.52 9.36
N LEU A 75 -14.59 -11.56 9.75
CA LEU A 75 -13.47 -11.09 8.91
C LEU A 75 -12.56 -12.26 8.54
N THR A 76 -13.12 -13.23 7.82
CA THR A 76 -12.30 -14.25 7.16
C THR A 76 -11.61 -13.59 5.97
N VAL A 77 -10.40 -13.07 6.18
CA VAL A 77 -9.57 -12.54 5.10
C VAL A 77 -9.17 -13.72 4.20
N HIS A 78 -9.67 -13.76 2.96
CA HIS A 78 -9.28 -14.79 2.02
C HIS A 78 -7.96 -14.42 1.34
N ASP A 79 -7.15 -15.42 0.99
CA ASP A 79 -5.89 -15.22 0.25
C ASP A 79 -6.11 -14.45 -1.06
N ALA A 80 -7.30 -14.60 -1.68
CA ALA A 80 -7.69 -13.85 -2.87
C ALA A 80 -7.84 -12.34 -2.61
N ASP A 81 -8.43 -11.96 -1.46
CA ASP A 81 -8.62 -10.55 -1.08
C ASP A 81 -7.26 -9.89 -0.79
N VAL A 82 -6.35 -10.64 -0.16
CA VAL A 82 -4.96 -10.23 0.07
C VAL A 82 -4.22 -9.94 -1.22
N VAL A 83 -4.31 -10.86 -2.19
CA VAL A 83 -3.67 -10.69 -3.51
C VAL A 83 -4.26 -9.47 -4.22
N GLN A 84 -5.58 -9.30 -4.16
CA GLN A 84 -6.25 -8.15 -4.76
C GLN A 84 -5.81 -6.82 -4.13
N VAL A 85 -5.69 -6.76 -2.79
CA VAL A 85 -5.18 -5.58 -2.08
C VAL A 85 -3.74 -5.27 -2.47
N LEU A 86 -2.87 -6.28 -2.55
CA LEU A 86 -1.49 -6.13 -2.99
C LEU A 86 -1.40 -5.58 -4.43
N ASP A 87 -2.23 -6.08 -5.33
CA ASP A 87 -2.26 -5.64 -6.72
C ASP A 87 -2.74 -4.19 -6.85
N VAL A 88 -3.78 -3.80 -6.10
CA VAL A 88 -4.27 -2.41 -6.06
C VAL A 88 -3.21 -1.46 -5.52
N LEU A 89 -2.55 -1.83 -4.43
CA LEU A 89 -1.48 -1.04 -3.81
C LEU A 89 -0.28 -0.89 -4.74
N SER A 90 0.18 -1.99 -5.34
CA SER A 90 1.28 -1.99 -6.30
C SER A 90 0.97 -1.16 -7.54
N SER A 91 -0.26 -1.23 -8.05
CA SER A 91 -0.74 -0.44 -9.18
C SER A 91 -0.76 1.07 -8.86
N ALA A 92 -1.30 1.46 -7.70
CA ALA A 92 -1.34 2.85 -7.26
C ALA A 92 0.07 3.44 -7.09
N VAL A 93 0.97 2.70 -6.45
CA VAL A 93 2.38 3.09 -6.29
C VAL A 93 3.06 3.27 -7.63
N SER A 94 2.90 2.31 -8.54
CA SER A 94 3.52 2.36 -9.87
C SER A 94 3.00 3.55 -10.67
N ARG A 95 1.71 3.85 -10.59
CA ARG A 95 1.08 5.00 -11.24
C ARG A 95 1.63 6.32 -10.69
N GLY A 96 1.61 6.53 -9.37
CA GLY A 96 2.13 7.75 -8.74
C GLY A 96 3.63 7.95 -9.02
N TYR A 97 4.41 6.88 -8.96
CA TYR A 97 5.85 6.93 -9.25
C TYR A 97 6.12 7.26 -10.72
N MET A 98 5.50 6.55 -11.67
CA MET A 98 5.74 6.76 -13.10
C MET A 98 5.21 8.11 -13.61
N ASP A 99 4.09 8.61 -13.08
CA ASP A 99 3.58 9.92 -13.45
C ASP A 99 4.54 11.04 -13.03
N GLU A 100 5.18 10.91 -11.87
CA GLU A 100 6.23 11.84 -11.45
C GLU A 100 7.50 11.71 -12.31
N VAL A 101 7.95 10.49 -12.59
CA VAL A 101 9.11 10.27 -13.48
C VAL A 101 8.86 10.92 -14.84
N ARG A 102 7.67 10.73 -15.43
CA ARG A 102 7.30 11.35 -16.71
C ARG A 102 7.29 12.87 -16.66
N ARG A 103 6.90 13.47 -15.53
CA ARG A 103 6.88 14.94 -15.35
C ARG A 103 8.28 15.54 -15.24
N ASN A 104 9.25 14.77 -14.75
CA ASN A 104 10.66 15.18 -14.58
C ASN A 104 11.61 14.62 -15.66
N SER A 105 11.08 13.97 -16.70
CA SER A 105 11.83 13.51 -17.89
C SER A 105 11.89 14.61 -18.94
#